data_AF-A0A363MWG2-F1
#
_entry.id   AF-A0A363MWG2-F1
#
_cell.length_a   1.000
_cell.length_b   1.000
_cell.length_c   1.000
_cell.angle_alpha   90.00
_cell.angle_beta   90.00
_cell.angle_gamma   90.00
#
_symmetry.space_group_name_H-M   'P 1'
#
loop_
_entity.id
_entity.type
_entity.pdbx_description
1 polymer ?
#
loop_
_entity_poly.entity_id
_entity_poly.type
_entity_poly.pdbx_seq_one_letter_code
_entity_poly.pdbx_strand_id
1 'polypeptide(L)'
;MGTTKNLKFDIETEAIGKICKALGHPTRIQIMTLLWRKDNRTCGEIVDLIPLAQSTISKHLLELKKANLVEIKYEGKKTIYSIEVDNIEVLKRFVSNYLSTIEISEQDKETVLTTKRKMRGRNRHLKQYNYQFPEKKVKQAAV
;
A
#
# COMPACT_ATOMS: atom_id res chain seq x y z
N MET A 1 25.56 11.76 -8.31
CA MET A 1 24.46 11.65 -7.32
C MET A 1 23.20 12.18 -7.97
N GLY A 2 22.11 11.39 -8.00
CA GLY A 2 20.88 11.80 -8.66
C GLY A 2 20.23 12.96 -7.91
N THR A 3 19.86 14.02 -8.63
CA THR A 3 19.10 15.13 -8.08
C THR A 3 17.72 14.61 -7.66
N THR A 4 17.47 14.54 -6.36
CA THR A 4 16.14 14.22 -5.83
C THR A 4 15.22 15.38 -6.16
N LYS A 5 14.38 15.21 -7.18
CA LYS A 5 13.32 16.18 -7.49
C LYS A 5 12.28 16.10 -6.37
N ASN A 6 12.29 17.07 -5.45
CA ASN A 6 11.22 17.24 -4.48
C ASN A 6 9.98 17.77 -5.23
N LEU A 7 9.03 16.87 -5.53
CA LEU A 7 7.70 17.27 -5.96
C LEU A 7 6.95 17.81 -4.73
N LYS A 8 6.53 19.07 -4.79
CA LYS A 8 5.60 19.64 -3.82
C LYS A 8 4.20 19.25 -4.26
N PHE A 9 3.51 18.44 -3.47
CA PHE A 9 2.10 18.12 -3.67
C PHE A 9 1.24 19.02 -2.77
N ASP A 10 -0.03 19.19 -3.12
CA ASP A 10 -0.99 19.86 -2.26
C ASP A 10 -1.15 19.09 -0.93
N ILE A 11 -1.45 19.83 0.14
CA ILE A 11 -1.58 19.28 1.50
C ILE A 11 -2.61 18.16 1.54
N GLU A 12 -3.74 18.33 0.86
CA GLU A 12 -4.80 17.31 0.75
C GLU A 12 -4.29 16.05 0.03
N THR A 13 -3.60 16.22 -1.10
CA THR A 13 -3.03 15.11 -1.87
C THR A 13 -2.00 14.33 -1.06
N GLU A 14 -1.17 15.02 -0.28
CA GLU A 14 -0.19 14.38 0.61
C GLU A 14 -0.88 13.62 1.76
N ALA A 15 -1.93 14.20 2.35
CA ALA A 15 -2.71 13.56 3.40
C ALA A 15 -3.41 12.29 2.91
N ILE A 16 -4.07 12.36 1.75
CA ILE A 16 -4.69 11.20 1.11
C ILE A 16 -3.64 10.15 0.74
N GLY A 17 -2.48 10.58 0.22
CA GLY A 17 -1.36 9.68 -0.07
C GLY A 17 -0.89 8.90 1.16
N LYS A 18 -0.82 9.56 2.33
CA LYS A 18 -0.48 8.90 3.61
C LYS A 18 -1.56 7.90 4.03
N ILE A 19 -2.83 8.25 3.92
CA ILE A 19 -3.96 7.36 4.22
C ILE A 19 -3.94 6.13 3.30
N CYS A 20 -3.83 6.31 1.99
CA CYS A 20 -3.77 5.22 1.03
C CYS A 20 -2.55 4.31 1.28
N LYS A 21 -1.40 4.88 1.59
CA LYS A 21 -0.19 4.12 1.97
C LYS A 21 -0.41 3.31 3.26
N ALA A 22 -1.16 3.86 4.21
CA ALA A 22 -1.52 3.18 5.45
C ALA A 22 -2.54 2.05 5.23
N LEU A 23 -3.48 2.21 4.30
CA LEU A 23 -4.47 1.19 3.97
C LEU A 23 -3.95 0.10 3.02
N GLY A 24 -2.89 0.35 2.24
CA GLY A 24 -2.37 -0.59 1.25
C GLY A 24 -1.79 -1.92 1.76
N HIS A 25 -1.99 -2.28 3.03
CA HIS A 25 -1.51 -3.53 3.62
C HIS A 25 -2.66 -4.36 4.17
N PRO A 26 -2.74 -5.67 3.83
CA PRO A 26 -3.90 -6.51 4.14
C PRO A 26 -4.20 -6.58 5.64
N THR A 27 -3.19 -6.73 6.50
CA THR A 27 -3.38 -6.76 7.95
C THR A 27 -3.92 -5.44 8.50
N ARG A 28 -3.54 -4.29 7.92
CA ARG A 28 -4.01 -2.98 8.38
C ARG A 28 -5.48 -2.79 8.02
N ILE A 29 -5.90 -3.27 6.85
CA ILE A 29 -7.32 -3.34 6.47
C ILE A 29 -8.09 -4.25 7.43
N GLN A 30 -7.57 -5.43 7.76
CA GLN A 30 -8.24 -6.33 8.71
C GLN A 30 -8.41 -5.69 10.09
N ILE A 31 -7.39 -5.02 10.62
CA ILE A 31 -7.47 -4.28 11.89
C ILE A 31 -8.56 -3.21 11.80
N MET A 32 -8.60 -2.42 10.73
CA MET A 32 -9.65 -1.41 10.51
C MET A 32 -11.03 -2.05 10.50
N THR A 33 -11.23 -3.18 9.80
CA THR A 33 -12.51 -3.90 9.77
C THR A 33 -12.93 -4.40 11.15
N LEU A 34 -11.98 -4.85 11.99
CA LEU A 34 -12.28 -5.28 13.36
C LEU A 34 -12.72 -4.11 14.24
N LEU A 35 -12.02 -2.97 14.14
CA LEU A 35 -12.38 -1.75 14.85
C LEU A 35 -13.75 -1.23 14.39
N TRP A 36 -14.08 -1.36 13.09
CA TRP A 36 -15.37 -0.89 12.54
C TRP A 36 -16.57 -1.66 13.10
N ARG A 37 -16.38 -2.95 13.39
CA ARG A 37 -17.46 -3.80 13.95
C ARG A 37 -17.72 -3.52 15.42
N LYS A 38 -16.71 -3.09 16.16
CA LYS A 38 -16.77 -2.79 17.58
C LYS A 38 -15.66 -1.80 17.88
N ASP A 39 -16.05 -0.56 18.14
CA ASP A 39 -15.13 0.47 18.58
C ASP A 39 -14.54 0.16 19.95
N ASN A 40 -13.44 0.83 20.29
CA ASN A 40 -12.74 0.73 21.57
C ASN A 40 -12.20 -0.67 21.88
N ARG A 41 -11.37 -1.22 21.00
CA ARG A 41 -10.67 -2.48 21.27
C ARG A 41 -9.30 -2.27 21.87
N THR A 42 -8.89 -3.20 22.71
CA THR A 42 -7.53 -3.25 23.23
C THR A 42 -6.59 -4.00 22.28
N CYS A 43 -5.27 -3.76 22.40
CA CYS A 43 -4.28 -4.50 21.62
C CYS A 43 -4.40 -6.02 21.83
N GLY A 44 -4.71 -6.47 23.05
CA GLY A 44 -4.93 -7.90 23.36
C GLY A 44 -6.07 -8.51 22.55
N GLU A 45 -7.24 -7.86 22.55
CA GLU A 45 -8.40 -8.34 21.78
C GLU A 45 -8.13 -8.39 20.26
N ILE A 46 -7.26 -7.52 19.74
CA ILE A 46 -6.87 -7.54 18.32
C ILE A 46 -5.92 -8.71 18.04
N VAL A 47 -4.99 -8.99 18.95
CA VAL A 47 -4.06 -10.14 18.88
C VAL A 47 -4.80 -11.47 18.96
N ASP A 48 -5.86 -11.56 19.76
CA ASP A 48 -6.65 -12.79 19.87
C ASP A 48 -7.41 -13.13 18.58
N LEU A 49 -7.71 -12.12 17.75
CA LEU A 49 -8.48 -12.27 16.51
C LEU A 49 -7.64 -12.37 15.25
N ILE A 50 -6.41 -11.84 15.29
CA ILE A 50 -5.47 -11.89 14.17
C ILE A 50 -4.27 -12.70 14.64
N PRO A 51 -3.97 -13.88 14.04
CA PRO A 51 -2.92 -14.78 14.51
C PRO A 51 -1.52 -14.25 14.18
N LEU A 52 -1.15 -13.13 14.79
CA LEU A 52 0.11 -12.42 14.65
C LEU A 52 0.64 -12.03 16.03
N ALA A 53 1.96 -11.89 16.12
CA ALA A 53 2.59 -11.42 17.34
C ALA A 53 2.13 -10.00 17.71
N GLN A 54 2.01 -9.74 19.01
CA GLN A 54 1.64 -8.43 19.57
C GLN A 54 2.57 -7.30 19.10
N SER A 55 3.87 -7.57 18.94
CA SER A 55 4.84 -6.60 18.43
C SER A 55 4.53 -6.17 16.99
N THR A 56 4.11 -7.10 16.14
CA THR A 56 3.72 -6.86 14.75
C THR A 56 2.43 -6.03 14.68
N ILE A 57 1.43 -6.38 15.50
CA ILE A 57 0.16 -5.64 15.56
C ILE A 57 0.38 -4.22 16.08
N SER A 58 1.19 -4.04 17.13
CA SER A 58 1.55 -2.72 17.64
C SER A 58 2.21 -1.84 16.57
N LYS A 59 3.10 -2.43 15.76
CA LYS A 59 3.70 -1.73 14.61
C LYS A 59 2.66 -1.32 13.56
N HIS A 60 1.70 -2.19 13.24
CA HIS A 60 0.62 -1.86 12.32
C HIS A 60 -0.29 -0.75 12.85
N LEU A 61 -0.63 -0.78 14.14
CA LEU A 61 -1.42 0.26 14.81
C LEU A 61 -0.68 1.60 14.85
N LEU A 62 0.65 1.58 15.03
CA LEU A 62 1.47 2.80 14.97
C LEU A 62 1.46 3.42 13.56
N GLU A 63 1.56 2.62 12.50
CA GLU A 63 1.48 3.11 11.13
C GLU A 63 0.08 3.65 10.78
N LEU A 64 -0.98 3.01 11.29
CA LEU A 64 -2.35 3.51 11.16
C LEU A 64 -2.55 4.85 11.91
N LYS A 65 -1.97 4.97 13.12
CA LYS A 65 -1.97 6.23 13.88
C LYS A 65 -1.23 7.35 13.14
N LYS A 66 -0.07 7.06 12.53
CA LYS A 66 0.69 8.06 11.75
C LYS A 66 -0.08 8.61 10.55
N ALA A 67 -1.00 7.82 10.01
CA ALA A 67 -1.91 8.25 8.96
C ALA A 67 -3.23 8.82 9.49
N ASN A 68 -3.34 9.04 10.81
CA ASN A 68 -4.51 9.55 11.50
C ASN A 68 -5.80 8.76 11.20
N LEU A 69 -5.69 7.43 11.07
CA LEU A 69 -6.85 6.56 10.85
C LEU A 69 -7.41 5.96 12.14
N VAL A 70 -6.62 5.99 13.21
CA VAL A 70 -6.92 5.36 14.50
C VAL A 70 -6.48 6.29 15.62
N GLU A 71 -7.37 6.53 16.57
CA GLU A 71 -7.08 7.20 17.82
C GLU A 71 -6.62 6.20 18.89
N ILE A 72 -5.85 6.72 19.85
CA ILE A 72 -5.36 5.94 20.98
C ILE A 72 -5.79 6.62 22.28
N LYS A 73 -6.51 5.90 23.12
CA LYS A 73 -6.87 6.31 24.49
C LYS A 73 -6.19 5.41 25.50
N TYR A 74 -5.67 6.01 26.57
CA TYR A 74 -5.02 5.27 27.65
C TYR A 74 -5.96 5.22 28.84
N GLU A 75 -6.39 4.02 29.21
CA GLU A 75 -7.24 3.78 30.38
C GLU A 75 -6.45 2.92 31.39
N GLY A 76 -5.79 3.60 32.32
CA GLY A 76 -4.88 2.98 33.29
C GLY A 76 -3.71 2.27 32.60
N LYS A 77 -3.68 0.94 32.69
CA LYS A 77 -2.64 0.09 32.06
C LYS A 77 -3.01 -0.39 30.66
N LYS A 78 -4.25 -0.15 30.20
CA LYS A 78 -4.75 -0.63 28.91
C LYS A 78 -4.72 0.49 27.88
N THR A 79 -4.31 0.13 26.66
CA THR A 79 -4.37 1.00 25.50
C THR A 79 -5.56 0.60 24.65
N ILE A 80 -6.48 1.53 24.45
CA ILE A 80 -7.72 1.37 23.70
C ILE A 80 -7.56 2.09 22.36
N TYR A 81 -7.96 1.41 21.29
CA TYR A 81 -7.92 1.90 19.93
C TYR A 81 -9.33 2.10 19.39
N SER A 82 -9.56 3.24 18.74
CA SER A 82 -10.81 3.62 18.10
C SER A 82 -10.56 4.18 16.70
N ILE A 83 -11.55 4.10 15.83
CA ILE A 83 -11.45 4.64 14.47
C ILE A 83 -11.55 6.17 14.49
N GLU A 84 -10.73 6.82 13.68
CA GLU A 84 -10.89 8.24 13.36
C GLU A 84 -11.85 8.38 12.17
N VAL A 85 -13.08 8.86 12.43
CA VAL A 85 -14.14 8.90 11.41
C VAL A 85 -13.91 10.03 10.41
N ASP A 86 -13.41 11.18 10.88
CA ASP A 86 -13.28 12.40 10.07
C ASP A 86 -12.35 12.18 8.87
N ASN A 87 -11.20 11.53 9.07
CA ASN A 87 -10.26 11.27 7.99
C ASN A 87 -10.75 10.21 6.99
N ILE A 88 -11.58 9.28 7.45
CA ILE A 88 -12.18 8.28 6.56
C ILE A 88 -13.27 8.92 5.71
N GLU A 89 -14.01 9.89 6.25
CA GLU A 89 -14.96 10.67 5.47
C GLU A 89 -14.27 11.53 4.40
N VAL A 90 -13.14 12.15 4.73
CA VAL A 90 -12.29 12.87 3.75
C VAL A 90 -11.84 11.93 2.64
N LEU A 91 -11.34 10.73 2.98
CA LEU A 91 -10.95 9.72 2.00
C LEU A 91 -12.13 9.31 1.12
N LYS A 92 -13.30 9.04 1.73
CA LYS A 92 -14.52 8.65 1.01
C LYS A 92 -14.94 9.73 0.03
N ARG A 93 -14.96 10.99 0.45
CA ARG A 93 -15.31 12.13 -0.42
C ARG A 93 -14.34 12.24 -1.59
N PHE A 94 -13.04 12.15 -1.33
CA PHE A 94 -12.02 12.23 -2.37
C PHE A 94 -12.15 11.08 -3.38
N VAL A 95 -12.22 9.83 -2.90
CA VAL A 95 -12.35 8.66 -3.77
C VAL A 95 -13.66 8.69 -4.53
N SER A 96 -14.77 9.08 -3.90
CA SER A 96 -16.07 9.21 -4.58
C SER A 96 -16.02 10.24 -5.71
N ASN A 97 -15.43 11.41 -5.47
CA ASN A 97 -15.28 12.46 -6.48
C ASN A 97 -14.34 12.02 -7.63
N TYR A 98 -13.26 11.32 -7.28
CA TYR A 98 -12.33 10.77 -8.26
C TYR A 98 -13.00 9.70 -9.13
N LEU A 99 -13.76 8.79 -8.52
CA LEU A 99 -14.48 7.73 -9.23
C LEU A 99 -15.68 8.24 -10.03
N SER A 100 -16.40 9.26 -9.56
CA SER A 100 -17.49 9.88 -10.34
C SER A 100 -16.96 10.60 -11.58
N THR A 101 -15.72 11.09 -11.54
CA THR A 101 -15.03 11.64 -12.72
C THR A 101 -14.60 10.53 -13.71
N ILE A 102 -14.54 9.27 -13.26
CA ILE A 102 -14.17 8.09 -14.05
C ILE A 102 -15.40 7.39 -14.65
N GLU A 103 -16.62 7.95 -14.51
CA GLU A 103 -17.75 7.56 -15.37
C GLU A 103 -17.46 7.98 -16.83
N ILE A 104 -16.58 7.21 -17.45
CA ILE A 104 -16.11 7.32 -18.81
C ILE A 104 -17.10 6.51 -19.65
N SER A 105 -17.76 7.22 -20.55
CA SER A 105 -18.40 6.69 -21.76
C SER A 105 -17.58 5.55 -22.36
N GLU A 106 -18.19 4.39 -22.50
CA GLU A 106 -17.64 3.11 -22.99
C GLU A 106 -16.93 3.12 -24.36
N GLN A 107 -16.71 4.26 -25.03
CA GLN A 107 -16.26 4.27 -26.44
C GLN A 107 -14.77 4.46 -26.71
N ASP A 108 -13.94 4.95 -25.78
CA ASP A 108 -12.51 5.17 -26.06
C ASP A 108 -11.59 4.24 -25.25
N LYS A 109 -11.74 2.92 -25.44
CA LYS A 109 -10.67 1.96 -25.12
C LYS A 109 -9.56 2.07 -26.16
N GLU A 110 -8.77 3.14 -26.16
CA GLU A 110 -7.38 3.03 -26.61
C GLU A 110 -6.58 2.33 -25.50
N THR A 111 -6.59 1.02 -25.62
CA THR A 111 -5.83 0.05 -24.83
C THR A 111 -4.39 0.50 -24.67
N VAL A 112 -4.06 0.98 -23.47
CA VAL A 112 -2.72 1.06 -22.87
C VAL A 112 -1.71 1.88 -23.69
N LEU A 113 -1.25 2.99 -23.11
CA LEU A 113 0.03 3.58 -23.43
C LEU A 113 1.11 2.50 -23.28
N THR A 114 1.38 1.77 -24.36
CA THR A 114 2.60 0.99 -24.51
C THR A 114 3.71 1.99 -24.21
N THR A 115 4.48 1.71 -23.16
CA THR A 115 5.62 2.54 -22.85
C THR A 115 6.56 2.40 -24.05
N LYS A 116 6.51 3.33 -25.02
CA LYS A 116 7.50 3.41 -26.09
C LYS A 116 8.83 3.71 -25.41
N ARG A 117 9.57 2.67 -25.02
CA ARG A 117 10.99 2.80 -24.72
C ARG A 117 11.62 3.41 -25.96
N LYS A 118 11.97 4.69 -25.86
CA LYS A 118 12.76 5.38 -26.87
C LYS A 118 14.14 4.74 -26.84
N MET A 119 14.34 3.69 -27.65
CA MET A 119 15.67 3.17 -27.98
C MET A 119 16.42 4.30 -28.68
N ARG A 120 17.10 5.12 -27.89
CA ARG A 120 17.96 6.18 -28.40
C ARG A 120 19.23 5.49 -28.89
N GLY A 121 19.22 5.09 -30.15
CA GLY A 121 20.38 4.52 -30.80
C GLY A 121 21.57 5.46 -30.66
N ARG A 122 22.65 4.95 -30.06
CA ARG A 122 24.04 5.19 -30.45
C ARG A 122 24.86 4.08 -29.83
N ASN A 123 25.02 2.99 -30.59
CA ASN A 123 26.19 2.10 -30.65
C ASN A 123 25.84 0.91 -31.56
N ARG A 124 26.00 1.09 -32.88
CA ARG A 124 25.78 0.06 -33.93
C ARG A 124 26.92 -0.98 -33.99
N HIS A 125 27.48 -1.42 -32.86
CA HIS A 125 28.62 -2.34 -32.88
C HIS A 125 28.68 -3.41 -31.79
N LEU A 126 27.69 -3.52 -30.89
CA LEU A 126 27.58 -4.72 -30.05
C LEU A 126 26.86 -5.81 -30.85
N LYS A 127 27.65 -6.39 -31.75
CA LYS A 127 27.37 -7.61 -32.50
C LYS A 127 27.05 -8.74 -31.53
N GLN A 128 26.05 -9.53 -31.92
CA GLN A 128 26.09 -10.98 -31.96
C GLN A 128 26.94 -11.65 -30.88
N TYR A 129 26.34 -11.95 -29.74
CA TYR A 129 26.70 -13.17 -29.02
C TYR A 129 25.44 -13.96 -28.73
N ASN A 130 25.26 -15.01 -29.54
CA ASN A 130 24.42 -16.17 -29.21
C ASN A 130 24.97 -16.77 -27.92
N TYR A 131 24.35 -16.48 -26.78
CA TYR A 131 24.53 -17.29 -25.59
C TYR A 131 23.41 -18.34 -25.56
N GLN A 132 23.69 -19.49 -26.17
CA GLN A 132 23.04 -20.76 -25.82
C GLN A 132 23.54 -21.14 -24.42
N PHE A 133 22.63 -21.29 -23.46
CA PHE A 133 22.96 -21.88 -22.17
C PHE A 133 22.98 -23.40 -22.33
N PRO A 134 24.14 -24.06 -22.21
CA PRO A 134 24.19 -25.51 -22.16
C PRO A 134 23.69 -25.96 -20.78
N GLU A 135 22.71 -26.85 -20.81
CA GLU A 135 22.30 -27.80 -19.78
C GLU A 135 22.79 -27.51 -18.34
N LYS A 136 21.86 -27.00 -17.53
CA LYS A 136 21.99 -27.02 -16.08
C LYS A 136 21.88 -28.48 -15.62
N LYS A 137 23.03 -29.14 -15.44
CA LYS A 137 23.14 -30.52 -14.93
C LYS A 137 22.24 -30.73 -13.71
N VAL A 138 21.33 -31.69 -13.84
CA VAL A 138 20.57 -32.29 -12.74
C VAL A 138 21.56 -32.94 -11.76
N LYS A 139 21.41 -32.64 -10.47
CA LYS A 139 22.02 -33.39 -9.37
C LYS A 139 20.90 -33.99 -8.53
N GLN A 140 20.89 -35.31 -8.41
CA GLN A 140 20.33 -36.22 -7.38
C GLN A 140 19.88 -37.51 -8.07
N ALA A 141 20.02 -38.72 -7.54
CA ALA A 141 20.76 -39.30 -6.42
C ALA A 141 20.83 -40.83 -6.69
N ALA A 142 21.79 -41.51 -6.07
CA ALA A 142 22.03 -42.95 -6.18
C ALA A 142 20.82 -43.81 -5.78
N VAL A 143 20.58 -44.92 -6.51
CA VAL A 143 20.53 -46.34 -6.05
C VAL A 143 20.83 -47.22 -7.25
#